data_AF-A0A7X1LC85-F1
#
_entry.id   AF-A0A7X1LC85-F1
#
_cell.length_a   1.000
_cell.length_b   1.000
_cell.length_c   1.000
_cell.angle_alpha   90.00
_cell.angle_beta   90.00
_cell.angle_gamma   90.00
#
_symmetry.space_group_name_H-M   'P 1'
#
loop_
_entity.id
_entity.type
_entity.pdbx_description
1 polymer ?
#
loop_
_entity_poly.entity_id
_entity_poly.type
_entity_poly.pdbx_seq_one_letter_code
_entity_poly.pdbx_strand_id
1 'polypeptide(L)' 'DHYLDTCAELGEKPNKPYSGKLTLRISPSIHAAIATAAETSGKSLNKWITDTLDQVIHAD' A
#
# COMPACT_ATOMS: atom_id res chain seq x y z
N ASP A 1 8.73 -6.97 -22.52
CA ASP A 1 7.90 -7.82 -21.66
C ASP A 1 6.59 -7.98 -22.38
N HIS A 2 6.03 -9.19 -22.45
CA HIS A 2 4.93 -9.53 -23.38
C HIS A 2 3.75 -8.53 -23.29
N TYR A 3 3.46 -8.03 -22.09
CA TYR A 3 2.48 -6.99 -21.80
C TYR A 3 2.70 -5.67 -22.55
N LEU A 4 3.96 -5.21 -22.66
CA LEU A 4 4.29 -3.95 -23.36
C LEU A 4 4.17 -4.09 -24.88
N ASP A 5 4.52 -5.26 -25.42
CA ASP A 5 4.41 -5.56 -26.85
C ASP A 5 2.93 -5.61 -27.28
N THR A 6 2.07 -6.22 -26.44
CA THR A 6 0.61 -6.22 -26.65
C THR A 6 0.00 -4.81 -26.56
N CYS A 7 0.42 -3.99 -25.58
CA CYS A 7 -0.03 -2.59 -25.52
C CYS A 7 0.36 -1.79 -26.78
N ALA A 8 1.56 -2.04 -27.33
CA ALA A 8 2.03 -1.39 -28.55
C ALA A 8 1.24 -1.82 -29.79
N GLU A 9 0.91 -3.12 -29.92
CA GLU A 9 0.07 -3.65 -31.00
C GLU A 9 -1.38 -3.13 -30.95
N LEU A 10 -1.92 -2.92 -29.74
CA LEU A 10 -3.27 -2.42 -29.53
C LEU A 10 -3.39 -0.88 -29.59
N GLY A 11 -2.25 -0.16 -29.68
CA GLY A 11 -2.24 1.31 -29.63
C GLY A 11 -2.66 1.88 -28.27
N GLU A 12 -2.67 1.05 -27.23
CA GLU A 12 -3.06 1.43 -25.87
C GLU A 12 -1.84 1.85 -25.05
N LYS A 13 -2.01 2.87 -24.21
CA LYS A 13 -0.97 3.21 -23.24
C LYS A 13 -0.98 2.15 -22.14
N PRO A 14 0.17 1.53 -21.80
CA PRO A 14 0.25 0.62 -20.68
C PRO A 14 -0.32 1.28 -19.42
N ASN A 15 -1.14 0.53 -18.66
CA ASN A 15 -1.64 1.02 -17.38
C ASN A 15 -0.45 1.44 -16.51
N LYS A 16 -0.48 2.68 -16.04
CA LYS A 16 0.56 3.19 -15.17
C LYS A 16 0.49 2.42 -13.85
N PRO A 17 1.59 1.81 -13.38
CA PRO A 17 1.61 1.18 -12.08
C PRO A 17 1.17 2.16 -10.99
N TYR A 18 0.42 1.68 -10.00
CA TYR A 18 0.12 2.46 -8.80
C TYR A 18 1.43 2.85 -8.12
N SER A 19 1.52 4.09 -7.64
CA SER A 19 2.77 4.68 -7.14
C SER A 19 3.25 4.11 -5.79
N GLY A 20 2.41 3.32 -5.11
CA GLY A 20 2.65 2.83 -3.75
C GLY A 20 2.64 3.92 -2.67
N LYS A 21 2.42 5.19 -3.02
CA LYS A 21 2.38 6.31 -2.07
C LYS A 21 0.95 6.52 -1.58
N LEU A 22 0.77 6.49 -0.27
CA LEU A 22 -0.52 6.72 0.38
C LEU A 22 -0.40 7.88 1.38
N THR A 23 -1.07 8.99 1.10
CA THR A 23 -1.17 10.14 2.01
C THR A 23 -2.54 10.12 2.68
N LEU A 24 -2.57 9.94 4.00
CA LEU A 24 -3.81 9.87 4.77
C LEU A 24 -3.89 11.01 5.78
N ARG A 25 -5.10 11.56 5.93
CA ARG A 25 -5.46 12.39 7.09
C ARG A 25 -6.29 11.55 8.03
N ILE A 26 -5.78 11.33 9.24
CA ILE A 26 -6.45 10.58 10.31
C ILE A 26 -6.53 11.44 11.55
N SER A 27 -7.43 11.10 12.48
CA SER A 27 -7.49 11.80 13.77
C SER A 27 -6.21 11.57 14.58
N PRO A 28 -5.84 12.50 15.48
CA PRO A 28 -4.69 12.31 16.38
C PRO A 28 -4.79 11.04 17.22
N SER A 29 -6.01 10.66 17.64
CA SER A 29 -6.24 9.44 18.43
C SER A 29 -5.92 8.17 17.65
N ILE A 30 -6.30 8.10 16.37
CA ILE A 30 -5.97 6.95 15.52
C ILE A 30 -4.46 6.90 15.27
N HIS A 31 -3.84 8.06 14.99
CA HIS A 31 -2.39 8.13 14.78
C HIS A 31 -1.62 7.62 16.01
N ALA A 32 -2.02 8.03 17.22
CA ALA A 32 -1.42 7.57 18.46
C ALA A 32 -1.56 6.04 18.64
N ALA A 33 -2.76 5.49 18.41
CA ALA A 33 -2.99 4.06 18.52
C ALA A 33 -2.13 3.24 17.53
N ILE A 34 -1.99 3.72 16.29
CA ILE A 34 -1.12 3.08 15.29
C ILE A 34 0.34 3.13 15.72
N ALA A 35 0.81 4.28 16.22
CA ALA A 35 2.20 4.42 16.68
C ALA A 35 2.51 3.46 17.83
N THR A 36 1.62 3.37 18.83
CA THR A 36 1.76 2.41 19.95
C THR A 36 1.75 0.96 19.48
N ALA A 37 0.87 0.60 18.55
CA ALA A 37 0.81 -0.76 18.01
C ALA A 37 2.07 -1.14 17.22
N ALA A 38 2.60 -0.19 16.42
CA ALA A 38 3.84 -0.36 15.68
C ALA A 38 5.04 -0.57 16.61
N GLU A 39 5.18 0.29 17.64
CA GLU A 39 6.24 0.20 18.64
C GLU A 39 6.18 -1.12 19.42
N THR A 40 5.00 -1.50 19.90
CA THR A 40 4.78 -2.78 20.63
C THR A 40 5.15 -3.99 19.76
N SER A 41 4.98 -3.87 18.43
CA SER A 41 5.32 -4.92 17.47
C SER A 41 6.78 -4.88 17.01
N GLY A 42 7.60 -3.93 17.49
CA GLY A 42 8.97 -3.73 17.02
C GLY A 42 9.08 -3.31 15.55
N LYS A 43 8.02 -2.69 14.99
CA LYS A 43 7.93 -2.30 13.58
C LYS A 43 7.93 -0.79 13.43
N SER A 44 8.41 -0.30 12.28
CA SER A 44 8.14 1.07 11.89
C SER A 44 6.65 1.27 11.63
N LEU A 45 6.15 2.49 11.80
CA LEU A 45 4.76 2.84 11.56
C LEU A 45 4.31 2.43 10.14
N ASN A 46 5.13 2.72 9.12
CA ASN A 46 4.86 2.31 7.75
C ASN A 46 4.77 0.79 7.59
N LYS A 47 5.71 0.03 8.17
CA LYS A 47 5.70 -1.45 8.06
C LYS A 47 4.48 -2.04 8.76
N TRP A 48 4.13 -1.53 9.93
CA TRP A 48 2.96 -1.99 10.67
C TRP A 48 1.67 -1.72 9.88
N ILE A 49 1.53 -0.53 9.29
CA ILE A 49 0.37 -0.19 8.44
C ILE A 49 0.32 -1.11 7.22
N THR A 50 1.42 -1.26 6.47
CA THR A 50 1.41 -2.09 5.25
C THR A 50 1.09 -3.54 5.55
N ASP A 51 1.64 -4.11 6.64
CA ASP A 51 1.38 -5.50 7.02
C ASP A 51 -0.08 -5.70 7.43
N THR A 52 -0.64 -4.73 8.16
CA THR A 52 -2.04 -4.77 8.58
C THR A 52 -2.97 -4.68 7.36
N LEU A 53 -2.68 -3.79 6.42
CA LEU A 53 -3.45 -3.67 5.18
C LEU A 53 -3.35 -4.94 4.34
N ASP A 54 -2.15 -5.47 4.15
CA ASP A 54 -1.87 -6.71 3.41
C ASP A 54 -2.65 -7.90 4.00
N GLN A 55 -2.61 -8.04 5.33
CA GLN A 55 -3.39 -9.05 6.03
C GLN A 55 -4.89 -8.88 5.80
N VAL A 56 -5.42 -7.65 5.80
CA VAL A 56 -6.86 -7.40 5.58
C VAL A 56 -7.28 -7.71 4.16
N ILE A 57 -6.45 -7.41 3.15
CA ILE A 57 -6.80 -7.65 1.74
C ILE A 57 -6.54 -9.09 1.29
N HIS A 58 -5.81 -9.89 2.07
CA HIS A 58 -5.46 -11.28 1.75
C HIS A 58 -5.95 -12.29 2.80
N ALA A 59 -6.72 -11.84 3.81
CA ALA A 59 -7.49 -12.73 4.66
C ALA A 59 -8.76 -13.14 3.91
N ASP A 60 -8.95 -14.46 3.75
CA ASP A 60 -10.17 -15.07 3.21
C ASP A 60 -11.41 -14.79 4.07
#